data_AF-A0A517IAG7-F1
#
_entry.id   AF-A0A517IAG7-F1
#
_cell.length_a   1.000
_cell.length_b   1.000
_cell.length_c   1.000
_cell.angle_alpha   90.00
_cell.angle_beta   90.00
_cell.angle_gamma   90.00
#
_symmetry.space_group_name_H-M   'P 1'
#
loop_
_entity.id
_entity.type
_entity.pdbx_description
1 polymer ?
#
loop_
_entity_poly.entity_id
_entity_poly.type
_entity_poly.pdbx_seq_one_letter_code
_entity_poly.pdbx_strand_id
1 'polypeptide(L)' 'MDIQVERIQVKKGLYLTGIASLVILAIFIYQAVTGMDLDTGEILSVYISLSAFLKLVHDYRKLSHLRAQQL' A
#
# COMPACT_ATOMS: atom_id res chain seq x y z
N MET A 1 -3.71 22.91 -6.76
CA MET A 1 -2.53 22.12 -6.37
C MET A 1 -1.98 21.50 -7.64
N ASP A 2 -0.67 21.55 -7.87
CA ASP A 2 -0.07 21.10 -9.14
C ASP A 2 -0.20 19.57 -9.29
N ILE A 3 -0.83 19.11 -10.36
CA ILE A 3 -1.11 17.68 -10.65
C ILE A 3 0.19 16.86 -10.65
N GLN A 4 1.33 17.49 -11.01
CA GLN A 4 2.64 16.85 -10.99
C GLN A 4 3.12 16.56 -9.56
N VAL A 5 2.92 17.50 -8.63
CA VAL A 5 3.33 17.36 -7.22
C VAL A 5 2.50 16.29 -6.53
N GLU A 6 1.19 16.27 -6.77
CA GLU A 6 0.28 15.25 -6.25
C GLU A 6 0.67 13.84 -6.73
N ARG A 7 1.03 13.70 -8.02
CA ARG A 7 1.46 12.42 -8.59
C ARG A 7 2.76 11.90 -7.95
N ILE A 8 3.72 12.78 -7.65
CA ILE A 8 4.98 12.41 -7.00
C ILE A 8 4.71 11.93 -5.57
N GLN A 9 3.84 12.62 -4.83
CA GLN A 9 3.45 12.21 -3.47
C GLN A 9 2.75 10.85 -3.47
N VAL A 10 1.77 10.65 -4.37
CA VAL A 10 1.06 9.37 -4.50
C VAL A 10 2.03 8.23 -4.87
N LYS A 11 2.97 8.45 -5.80
CA LYS A 11 4.00 7.45 -6.14
C LYS A 11 4.87 7.10 -4.94
N LYS A 12 5.36 8.08 -4.18
CA LYS A 12 6.18 7.84 -2.98
C LYS A 12 5.39 7.05 -1.93
N GLY A 13 4.14 7.43 -1.70
CA GLY A 13 3.22 6.70 -0.83
C GLY A 13 3.02 5.26 -1.28
N LEU A 14 2.85 5.02 -2.58
CA LEU A 14 2.67 3.68 -3.16
C LEU A 14 3.86 2.77 -2.89
N TYR A 15 5.08 3.27 -3.10
CA TYR A 15 6.30 2.50 -2.83
C TYR A 15 6.44 2.19 -1.35
N LEU A 16 6.23 3.17 -0.47
CA LEU A 16 6.37 2.99 0.97
C LEU A 16 5.34 1.98 1.52
N THR A 17 4.06 2.15 1.14
CA THR A 17 2.98 1.25 1.57
C THR A 17 3.07 -0.13 0.93
N GLY A 18 3.58 -0.23 -0.30
CA GLY A 18 3.86 -1.50 -0.95
C GLY A 18 4.97 -2.28 -0.26
N ILE A 19 6.09 -1.63 0.08
CA ILE A 19 7.18 -2.24 0.85
C ILE A 19 6.66 -2.69 2.22
N ALA A 20 5.91 -1.85 2.93
CA ALA A 20 5.33 -2.21 4.23
C ALA A 20 4.42 -3.44 4.12
N SER A 21 3.57 -3.49 3.09
CA SER A 21 2.68 -4.64 2.84
C SER A 21 3.46 -5.93 2.55
N LEU A 22 4.56 -5.86 1.79
CA LEU A 22 5.42 -7.01 1.50
C LEU A 22 6.14 -7.52 2.75
N VAL A 23 6.66 -6.62 3.60
CA VAL A 23 7.32 -6.97 4.86
C VAL A 23 6.34 -7.68 5.78
N ILE A 24 5.14 -7.13 5.93
CA ILE A 24 4.08 -7.72 6.74
C ILE A 24 3.67 -9.09 6.21
N LEU A 25 3.51 -9.25 4.90
CA LEU A 25 3.19 -10.54 4.28
C LEU A 25 4.29 -11.58 4.53
N ALA A 26 5.56 -11.18 4.41
CA ALA A 26 6.69 -12.06 4.70
C ALA A 26 6.72 -12.52 6.16
N ILE A 27 6.42 -11.62 7.10
CA ILE A 27 6.28 -11.95 8.52
C ILE A 27 5.14 -12.96 8.70
N PHE A 28 3.98 -12.73 8.11
CA PHE A 28 2.84 -13.66 8.19
C PHE A 28 3.17 -15.06 7.65
N ILE A 29 3.84 -15.14 6.50
CA ILE A 29 4.25 -16.43 5.92
C ILE A 29 5.25 -17.13 6.84
N TYR A 30 6.24 -16.40 7.37
CA TYR A 30 7.21 -16.96 8.31
C TYR A 30 6.54 -17.50 9.57
N GLN A 31 5.64 -16.72 10.18
CA GLN A 31 4.90 -17.12 11.37
C GLN A 31 3.99 -18.34 11.12
N ALA A 32 3.32 -18.39 9.96
CA ALA A 32 2.49 -19.54 9.57
C ALA A 32 3.32 -20.83 9.39
N VAL A 33 4.57 -20.72 8.93
CA VAL A 33 5.49 -21.86 8.79
C VAL A 33 6.09 -22.28 10.13
N THR A 34 6.38 -21.34 11.02
CA THR A 34 7.00 -21.63 12.32
C THR A 34 5.99 -21.97 13.43
N GLY A 35 4.69 -21.74 13.20
CA GLY A 35 3.63 -21.99 14.18
C GLY A 35 3.59 -20.96 15.32
N MET A 36 4.11 -19.74 15.10
CA MET A 36 3.95 -18.65 16.05
C MET A 36 2.57 -18.02 15.92
N ASP A 37 1.88 -17.83 17.06
CA ASP A 37 0.62 -17.10 17.12
C ASP A 37 0.88 -15.59 17.01
N LEU A 38 0.16 -14.96 16.09
CA LEU A 38 0.14 -13.52 15.91
C LEU A 38 -0.59 -12.86 17.08
N ASP A 39 0.06 -11.89 17.70
CA ASP A 39 -0.62 -11.03 18.66
C ASP A 39 -1.67 -10.17 17.91
N THR A 40 -2.80 -9.89 18.56
CA THR A 40 -3.98 -9.30 17.88
C THR A 40 -3.67 -7.93 17.26
N GLY A 41 -2.68 -7.22 17.81
CA GLY A 41 -2.17 -5.95 17.27
C GLY A 41 -1.41 -6.08 15.95
N GLU A 42 -0.69 -7.18 15.73
CA GLU A 42 0.06 -7.43 14.49
C GLU A 42 -0.90 -7.69 13.32
N ILE A 43 -1.99 -8.41 13.57
CA ILE A 43 -3.07 -8.66 12.59
C ILE A 43 -3.70 -7.34 12.13
N LEU A 44 -3.97 -6.42 13.06
CA LEU A 44 -4.56 -5.12 12.73
C LEU A 44 -3.62 -4.27 11.86
N SER A 45 -2.30 -4.34 12.12
CA SER A 45 -1.29 -3.61 11.34
C SER A 45 -1.27 -4.03 9.86
N VAL A 46 -1.58 -5.30 9.58
CA VAL A 46 -1.69 -5.85 8.23
C VAL A 46 -2.87 -5.25 7.50
N TYR A 47 -4.03 -5.28 8.14
CA TYR A 47 -5.26 -4.78 7.56
C TYR A 47 -5.14 -3.29 7.21
N ILE A 48 -4.55 -2.50 8.11
CA ILE A 48 -4.31 -1.07 7.90
C ILE A 48 -3.34 -0.84 6.73
N SER A 49 -2.21 -1.55 6.71
CA SER A 49 -1.17 -1.38 5.69
C SER A 49 -1.67 -1.76 4.30
N LEU A 50 -2.40 -2.87 4.20
CA LEU A 50 -3.00 -3.33 2.94
C LEU A 50 -4.09 -2.37 2.45
N SER A 51 -4.94 -1.88 3.36
CA SER A 51 -5.98 -0.90 3.02
C SER A 51 -5.38 0.41 2.51
N ALA A 52 -4.30 0.90 3.15
CA ALA A 52 -3.58 2.10 2.72
C ALA A 52 -2.94 1.91 1.34
N PHE A 53 -2.32 0.75 1.09
CA PHE A 53 -1.75 0.42 -0.21
C PHE A 53 -2.82 0.38 -1.32
N LEU A 54 -3.93 -0.32 -1.09
CA LEU A 54 -5.02 -0.43 -2.07
C LEU A 54 -5.64 0.94 -2.40
N LYS A 55 -5.81 1.80 -1.40
CA LYS A 55 -6.28 3.18 -1.60
C LYS A 55 -5.32 3.97 -2.50
N LEU A 56 -4.02 3.91 -2.22
CA LEU A 56 -3.02 4.61 -3.03
C LEU A 56 -2.93 4.07 -4.46
N VAL A 57 -3.12 2.76 -4.66
CA VAL A 57 -3.22 2.14 -6.00
C VAL A 57 -4.43 2.68 -6.76
N HIS A 58 -5.59 2.80 -6.08
CA HIS A 58 -6.79 3.37 -6.67
C HIS A 58 -6.59 4.83 -7.07
N ASP A 59 -6.03 5.65 -6.17
CA ASP A 59 -5.75 7.07 -6.42
C ASP A 59 -4.75 7.25 -7.57
N TYR A 60 -3.71 6.43 -7.63
CA TYR A 60 -2.75 6.42 -8.74
C TYR A 60 -3.41 6.09 -10.08
N ARG A 61 -4.30 5.08 -10.12
CA ARG A 61 -5.06 4.72 -11.34
C ARG A 61 -5.97 5.87 -11.79
N LYS A 62 -6.68 6.50 -10.85
CA LYS A 62 -7.56 7.64 -11.15
C LYS A 62 -6.79 8.82 -11.75
N LEU A 63 -5.64 9.16 -11.16
CA LEU A 63 -4.74 10.20 -11.68
C LEU A 63 -4.16 9.85 -13.06
N SER A 64 -3.94 8.56 -13.34
CA SER A 64 -3.50 8.11 -14.67
C SER A 64 -4.60 8.28 -15.73
N HIS A 65 -5.86 7.94 -15.40
CA HIS A 65 -7.00 8.11 -16.31
C HIS A 65 -7.32 9.57 -16.61
N LEU A 66 -7.25 10.45 -15.62
CA LEU A 66 -7.46 11.90 -15.82
C LEU A 66 -6.46 12.49 -16.82
N ARG A 67 -5.20 12.02 -16.83
CA ARG A 67 -4.22 12.43 -17.84
C ARG A 67 -4.57 11.95 -19.25
N ALA A 68 -5.10 10.74 -19.37
CA ALA A 68 -5.47 10.16 -20.67
C ALA A 68 -6.66 10.89 -21.31
N GLN A 69 -7.48 11.59 -20.52
CA GLN A 69 -8.58 12.43 -21.01
C GLN A 69 -8.15 13.87 -21.33
N GLN A 70 -6.95 14.28 -20.92
CA GLN A 70 -6.37 15.61 -21.19
C GLN A 70 -5.42 15.63 -22.41
N LEU A 71 -5.26 14.48 -23.08
CA LEU A 71 -4.57 14.31 -24.36
C LEU A 71 -5.62 14.06 -25.46
#